data_AF-A0A1B9HU14-F1
#
_entry.id   AF-A0A1B9HU14-F1
#
_cell.length_a   1.000
_cell.length_b   1.000
_cell.length_c   1.000
_cell.angle_alpha   90.00
_cell.angle_beta   90.00
_cell.angle_gamma   90.00
#
_symmetry.space_group_name_H-M   'P 1'
#
loop_
_entity.id
_entity.type
_entity.pdbx_description
1 polymer ?
#
loop_
_entity_poly.entity_id
_entity_poly.type
_entity_poly.pdbx_seq_one_letter_code
_entity_poly.pdbx_strand_id
1 'polypeptide(L)'
;MVEPTNYHPSSPSSISVPPLSPRQSRNRNTSSPRNNVRSPKIQSSPILLQPLPATSSLNKESIYASELELDKQTKQLNREKQLSEALKDQLYSIEREKIKIEQGTWSKNNSKFEYKDKDDKIIYSSENSKTKPFNNPPQAFELYKAIDDHNFEFIMRIRDYQFDTLLQKNGNEFPILYATRLGNQWRDVVILLVGALSRYVNHLEPEDFEKKETLRTLKALRANLKLAIDHTLINLPPGHSTNLLSSYLQVLIMSEGDSFLLKSMNEISLIIRSKINSSNSNSNSNSNSKLNSEIIKPVFQSENIIRKFCTKELRGIKEGIIDVEEYISNATLDLLILSCWNLVSNQLNIENLPTHTFARDLRTYSLFIEAYENNLTNLNKLNPKLKKILNILIDLAGDSKKSVKGRLEDVRNVLDT
;
A
#
# COMPACT_ATOMS: atom_id res chain seq x y z
N MET A 1 -0.95 -60.55 2.90
CA MET A 1 -1.09 -60.10 4.30
C MET A 1 -1.45 -58.63 4.24
N VAL A 2 -2.75 -58.31 4.44
CA VAL A 2 -3.27 -57.52 5.58
C VAL A 2 -2.67 -56.10 5.53
N GLU A 3 -3.35 -54.99 5.19
CA GLU A 3 -4.73 -54.54 5.43
C GLU A 3 -5.01 -53.29 4.55
N PRO A 4 -6.25 -53.03 4.08
CA PRO A 4 -6.61 -51.79 3.39
C PRO A 4 -7.34 -50.80 4.32
N THR A 5 -6.83 -49.58 4.47
CA THR A 5 -7.51 -48.51 5.23
C THR A 5 -8.46 -47.72 4.35
N ASN A 6 -9.76 -47.93 4.60
CA ASN A 6 -10.89 -47.13 4.15
C ASN A 6 -10.81 -45.69 4.73
N TYR A 7 -11.00 -44.68 3.89
CA TYR A 7 -11.40 -43.34 4.34
C TYR A 7 -12.68 -42.91 3.61
N HIS A 8 -13.75 -42.78 4.39
CA HIS A 8 -15.05 -42.24 4.01
C HIS A 8 -15.01 -40.71 3.91
N PRO A 9 -15.75 -40.09 2.98
CA PRO A 9 -16.01 -38.66 2.98
C PRO A 9 -17.12 -38.32 3.97
N SER A 10 -16.79 -37.55 5.01
CA SER A 10 -17.73 -37.00 5.98
C SER A 10 -18.51 -35.81 5.40
N SER A 11 -19.84 -35.93 5.42
CA SER A 11 -20.83 -34.93 5.01
C SER A 11 -20.87 -33.72 5.95
N PRO A 12 -21.32 -32.54 5.48
CA PRO A 12 -21.41 -31.33 6.30
C PRO A 12 -22.59 -31.39 7.28
N SER A 13 -22.26 -31.15 8.55
CA SER A 13 -23.17 -31.07 9.69
C SER A 13 -24.09 -29.85 9.65
N SER A 14 -25.38 -30.12 9.88
CA SER A 14 -26.48 -29.20 10.10
C SER A 14 -26.25 -28.28 11.32
N ILE A 15 -26.39 -26.97 11.11
CA ILE A 15 -26.44 -25.98 12.20
C ILE A 15 -27.87 -25.89 12.71
N SER A 16 -28.03 -26.22 13.99
CA SER A 16 -29.27 -26.20 14.76
C SER A 16 -29.53 -24.82 15.36
N VAL A 17 -30.79 -24.38 15.29
CA VAL A 17 -31.31 -23.14 15.87
C VAL A 17 -31.59 -23.38 17.37
N PRO A 18 -31.21 -22.47 18.29
CA PRO A 18 -31.53 -22.62 19.71
C PRO A 18 -32.98 -22.20 20.05
N PRO A 19 -33.64 -22.86 21.02
CA PRO A 19 -35.02 -22.55 21.40
C PRO A 19 -35.13 -21.41 22.43
N LEU A 20 -36.19 -20.62 22.29
CA LEU A 20 -36.62 -19.55 23.20
C LEU A 20 -37.18 -20.12 24.53
N SER A 21 -36.74 -19.54 25.65
CA SER A 21 -37.19 -19.88 27.00
C SER A 21 -38.58 -19.28 27.33
N PRO A 22 -39.41 -19.96 28.14
CA PRO A 22 -40.74 -19.50 28.53
C PRO A 22 -40.69 -18.64 29.80
N ARG A 23 -41.38 -17.49 29.78
CA ARG A 23 -41.53 -16.60 30.94
C ARG A 23 -42.78 -16.99 31.74
N GLN A 24 -42.54 -17.40 32.98
CA GLN A 24 -43.53 -17.73 34.00
C GLN A 24 -44.26 -16.48 34.51
N SER A 25 -45.57 -16.57 34.74
CA SER A 25 -46.25 -15.71 35.72
C SER A 25 -47.32 -16.49 36.50
N ARG A 26 -47.20 -16.36 37.82
CA ARG A 26 -47.86 -17.01 38.96
C ARG A 26 -49.39 -17.06 38.96
N ASN A 27 -49.87 -18.14 39.57
CA ASN A 27 -51.23 -18.42 40.02
C ASN A 27 -51.56 -17.76 41.39
N ARG A 28 -52.84 -17.33 41.54
CA ARG A 28 -53.83 -17.51 42.66
C ARG A 28 -53.35 -17.34 44.13
N ASN A 29 -54.06 -16.70 45.07
CA ASN A 29 -55.49 -16.83 45.41
C ASN A 29 -55.92 -15.87 46.57
N THR A 30 -57.26 -15.71 46.72
CA THR A 30 -58.11 -15.44 47.92
C THR A 30 -58.13 -14.07 48.62
N SER A 31 -59.30 -13.39 48.63
CA SER A 31 -60.33 -13.44 49.71
C SER A 31 -61.45 -12.40 49.47
N SER A 32 -62.72 -12.81 49.68
CA SER A 32 -63.95 -11.97 49.58
C SER A 32 -64.06 -10.92 50.72
N PRO A 33 -64.96 -9.90 50.65
CA PRO A 33 -66.38 -10.13 50.94
C PRO A 33 -67.39 -9.33 50.07
N ARG A 34 -68.64 -9.79 50.20
CA ARG A 34 -69.89 -9.28 49.62
C ARG A 34 -70.08 -7.77 49.77
N ASN A 35 -70.56 -7.11 48.71
CA ASN A 35 -71.52 -6.02 48.83
C ASN A 35 -72.36 -5.89 47.54
N ASN A 36 -73.68 -5.96 47.73
CA ASN A 36 -74.69 -5.67 46.72
C ASN A 36 -74.64 -4.18 46.37
N VAL A 37 -74.14 -3.82 45.19
CA VAL A 37 -74.49 -2.55 44.54
C VAL A 37 -74.65 -2.82 43.05
N ARG A 38 -75.85 -2.53 42.55
CA ARG A 38 -76.21 -2.59 41.13
C ARG A 38 -75.13 -1.90 40.29
N SER A 39 -74.44 -2.66 39.44
CA SER A 39 -73.56 -2.10 38.43
C SER A 39 -74.37 -1.20 37.49
N PRO A 40 -73.93 0.03 37.20
CA PRO A 40 -74.59 0.89 36.24
C PRO A 40 -74.54 0.21 34.87
N LYS A 41 -75.62 0.31 34.09
CA LYS A 41 -75.61 -0.10 32.67
C LYS A 41 -74.48 0.65 31.97
N ILE A 42 -73.36 -0.02 31.72
CA ILE A 42 -72.33 0.48 30.82
C ILE A 42 -72.99 0.50 29.46
N GLN A 43 -73.23 1.71 28.91
CA GLN A 43 -73.60 1.86 27.52
C GLN A 43 -72.44 1.32 26.69
N SER A 44 -72.59 0.11 26.13
CA SER A 44 -71.65 -0.43 25.17
C SER A 44 -71.77 0.39 23.89
N SER A 45 -71.02 1.49 23.80
CA SER A 45 -70.71 2.07 22.50
C SER A 45 -70.00 0.99 21.69
N PRO A 46 -70.48 0.63 20.49
CA PRO A 46 -69.80 -0.37 19.68
C PRO A 46 -68.39 0.15 19.41
N ILE A 47 -67.39 -0.53 19.96
CA ILE A 47 -66.00 -0.33 19.54
C ILE A 47 -65.96 -0.89 18.13
N LEU A 48 -66.04 0.00 17.14
CA LEU A 48 -65.67 -0.32 15.77
C LEU A 48 -64.24 -0.84 15.84
N LEU A 49 -64.08 -2.16 15.71
CA LEU A 49 -62.79 -2.75 15.42
C LEU A 49 -62.28 -2.02 14.18
N GLN A 50 -61.18 -1.28 14.32
CA GLN A 50 -60.54 -0.66 13.17
C GLN A 50 -60.38 -1.74 12.11
N PRO A 51 -60.88 -1.52 10.87
CA PRO A 51 -60.77 -2.52 9.84
C PRO A 51 -59.30 -2.88 9.69
N LEU A 52 -59.01 -4.19 9.68
CA LEU A 52 -57.65 -4.67 9.50
C LEU A 52 -57.08 -4.00 8.24
N PRO A 53 -55.82 -3.51 8.29
CA PRO A 53 -55.21 -2.89 7.13
C PRO A 53 -55.29 -3.86 5.95
N ALA A 54 -55.58 -3.32 4.77
CA ALA A 54 -55.68 -4.12 3.55
C ALA A 54 -54.40 -4.96 3.40
N THR A 55 -54.54 -6.22 2.97
CA THR A 55 -53.43 -7.17 2.83
C THR A 55 -52.31 -6.64 1.92
N SER A 56 -52.65 -5.78 0.95
CA SER A 56 -51.69 -5.07 0.11
C SER A 56 -50.80 -4.09 0.88
N SER A 57 -51.31 -3.47 1.95
CA SER A 57 -50.55 -2.57 2.82
C SER A 57 -49.59 -3.35 3.71
N LEU A 58 -50.04 -4.48 4.27
CA LEU A 58 -49.18 -5.38 5.06
C LEU A 58 -48.04 -5.97 4.22
N ASN A 59 -48.30 -6.33 2.96
CA ASN A 59 -47.25 -6.83 2.06
C ASN A 59 -46.22 -5.75 1.72
N LYS A 60 -46.65 -4.51 1.49
CA LYS A 60 -45.74 -3.38 1.26
C LYS A 60 -44.88 -3.09 2.49
N GLU A 61 -45.49 -3.09 3.67
CA GLU A 61 -44.77 -2.89 4.93
C GLU A 61 -43.78 -4.03 5.21
N SER A 62 -44.16 -5.27 4.90
CA SER A 62 -43.27 -6.45 5.02
C SER A 62 -42.06 -6.36 4.09
N ILE A 63 -42.27 -5.99 2.81
CA ILE A 63 -41.16 -5.81 1.86
C ILE A 63 -40.23 -4.69 2.33
N TYR A 64 -40.80 -3.56 2.76
CA TYR A 64 -40.01 -2.43 3.27
C TYR A 64 -39.20 -2.80 4.52
N ALA A 65 -39.80 -3.53 5.47
CA ALA A 65 -39.12 -4.01 6.65
C ALA A 65 -37.99 -5.00 6.32
N SER A 66 -38.21 -5.87 5.34
CA SER A 66 -37.22 -6.85 4.86
C SER A 66 -36.02 -6.15 4.19
N GLU A 67 -36.27 -5.16 3.32
CA GLU A 67 -35.21 -4.37 2.68
C GLU A 67 -34.37 -3.60 3.71
N LEU A 68 -35.03 -3.01 4.70
CA LEU A 68 -34.35 -2.26 5.76
C LEU A 68 -33.48 -3.17 6.63
N GLU A 69 -33.94 -4.40 6.91
CA GLU A 69 -33.15 -5.38 7.66
C GLU A 69 -31.97 -5.93 6.85
N LEU A 70 -32.12 -6.15 5.55
CA LEU A 70 -31.02 -6.50 4.65
C LEU A 70 -29.97 -5.38 4.58
N ASP A 71 -30.38 -4.12 4.53
CA ASP A 71 -29.46 -2.97 4.55
C ASP A 71 -28.70 -2.87 5.89
N LYS A 72 -29.35 -3.18 7.01
CA LYS A 72 -28.66 -3.28 8.31
C LYS A 72 -27.62 -4.40 8.33
N GLN A 73 -27.96 -5.59 7.82
CA GLN A 73 -27.04 -6.74 7.79
C GLN A 73 -25.82 -6.46 6.90
N THR A 74 -26.03 -5.86 5.73
CA THR A 74 -24.93 -5.49 4.83
C THR A 74 -24.03 -4.42 5.43
N LYS A 75 -24.60 -3.40 6.11
CA LYS A 75 -23.82 -2.41 6.86
C LYS A 75 -23.03 -3.03 8.01
N GLN A 76 -23.60 -3.98 8.73
CA GLN A 76 -22.91 -4.69 9.80
C GLN A 76 -21.73 -5.50 9.25
N LEU A 77 -21.93 -6.29 8.19
CA LEU A 77 -20.86 -7.04 7.52
C LEU A 77 -19.74 -6.14 7.01
N ASN A 78 -20.08 -5.00 6.41
CA ASN A 78 -19.09 -4.03 5.95
C ASN A 78 -18.28 -3.45 7.11
N ARG A 79 -18.94 -3.16 8.25
CA ARG A 79 -18.27 -2.66 9.45
C ARG A 79 -17.36 -3.71 10.08
N GLU A 80 -17.80 -4.97 10.14
CA GLU A 80 -16.97 -6.09 10.61
C GLU A 80 -15.76 -6.32 9.70
N LYS A 81 -15.95 -6.24 8.38
CA LYS A 81 -14.86 -6.32 7.41
C LYS A 81 -13.84 -5.19 7.61
N GLN A 82 -14.30 -3.95 7.75
CA GLN A 82 -13.43 -2.79 8.02
C GLN A 82 -12.67 -2.93 9.35
N LEU A 83 -13.32 -3.42 10.41
CA LEU A 83 -12.66 -3.68 11.69
C LEU A 83 -11.61 -4.80 11.58
N SER A 84 -11.89 -5.86 10.82
CA SER A 84 -10.93 -6.95 10.59
C SER A 84 -9.71 -6.50 9.78
N GLU A 85 -9.90 -5.61 8.81
CA GLU A 85 -8.82 -5.02 8.02
C GLU A 85 -7.99 -4.07 8.90
N ALA A 86 -8.64 -3.22 9.71
CA ALA A 86 -7.95 -2.33 10.65
C ALA A 86 -7.13 -3.09 11.70
N LEU A 87 -7.63 -4.22 12.22
CA LEU A 87 -6.88 -5.07 13.15
C LEU A 87 -5.68 -5.72 12.49
N LYS A 88 -5.82 -6.19 11.24
CA LYS A 88 -4.68 -6.71 10.47
C LYS A 88 -3.63 -5.61 10.27
N ASP A 89 -4.05 -4.42 9.85
CA ASP A 89 -3.16 -3.26 9.66
C ASP A 89 -2.40 -2.89 10.95
N GLN A 90 -3.05 -2.96 12.12
CA GLN A 90 -2.40 -2.73 13.41
C GLN A 90 -1.37 -3.80 13.77
N LEU A 91 -1.65 -5.08 13.50
CA LEU A 91 -0.69 -6.13 13.75
C LEU A 91 0.54 -5.99 12.84
N TYR A 92 0.31 -5.65 11.57
CA TYR A 92 1.39 -5.38 10.63
C TYR A 92 2.18 -4.13 10.98
N SER A 93 1.55 -3.06 11.47
CA SER A 93 2.27 -1.87 11.90
C SER A 93 3.17 -2.17 13.11
N ILE A 94 2.69 -2.95 14.08
CA ILE A 94 3.49 -3.41 15.22
C ILE A 94 4.65 -4.31 14.75
N GLU A 95 4.40 -5.23 13.83
CA GLU A 95 5.45 -6.09 13.27
C GLU A 95 6.50 -5.27 12.50
N ARG A 96 6.08 -4.25 11.74
CA ARG A 96 7.00 -3.32 11.07
C ARG A 96 7.74 -2.42 12.03
N GLU A 97 7.13 -1.91 13.09
CA GLU A 97 7.83 -1.14 14.12
C GLU A 97 8.87 -2.01 14.81
N LYS A 98 8.52 -3.26 15.14
CA LYS A 98 9.47 -4.24 15.69
C LYS A 98 10.63 -4.50 14.72
N ILE A 99 10.35 -4.69 13.43
CA ILE A 99 11.38 -4.89 12.41
C ILE A 99 12.19 -3.61 12.15
N LYS A 100 11.59 -2.42 12.22
CA LYS A 100 12.29 -1.13 12.10
C LYS A 100 13.18 -0.87 13.31
N ILE A 101 12.74 -1.30 14.49
CA ILE A 101 13.56 -1.32 15.70
C ILE A 101 14.70 -2.32 15.51
N GLU A 102 14.43 -3.54 15.03
CA GLU A 102 15.46 -4.57 14.74
C GLU A 102 16.47 -4.11 13.67
N GLN A 103 16.01 -3.56 12.54
CA GLN A 103 16.83 -2.98 11.46
C GLN A 103 17.56 -1.70 11.89
N GLY A 104 16.94 -0.85 12.69
CA GLY A 104 17.56 0.33 13.31
C GLY A 104 18.60 -0.04 14.38
N THR A 105 18.43 -1.17 15.07
CA THR A 105 19.48 -1.76 15.90
C THR A 105 20.59 -2.40 15.09
N TRP A 106 20.36 -2.83 13.84
CA TRP A 106 21.43 -3.34 12.98
C TRP A 106 22.35 -2.22 12.48
N SER A 107 21.83 -1.02 12.22
CA SER A 107 22.67 0.17 11.97
C SER A 107 23.53 0.54 13.19
N LYS A 108 23.04 0.25 14.41
CA LYS A 108 23.76 0.46 15.69
C LYS A 108 24.64 -0.72 16.13
N ASN A 109 24.43 -1.91 15.58
CA ASN A 109 25.21 -3.11 15.90
C ASN A 109 26.30 -3.38 14.84
N ASN A 110 26.14 -2.95 13.58
CA ASN A 110 27.23 -2.97 12.60
C ASN A 110 28.33 -1.92 12.87
N SER A 111 28.08 -0.95 13.75
CA SER A 111 29.13 -0.06 14.30
C SER A 111 29.89 -0.67 15.49
N LYS A 112 29.62 -1.94 15.84
CA LYS A 112 30.27 -2.67 16.95
C LYS A 112 31.00 -3.94 16.49
N PHE A 113 31.74 -3.87 15.38
CA PHE A 113 32.85 -4.82 15.19
C PHE A 113 34.03 -4.31 16.01
N GLU A 114 34.11 -4.74 17.28
CA GLU A 114 35.25 -4.48 18.15
C GLU A 114 36.47 -5.30 17.67
N TYR A 115 37.39 -4.65 16.95
CA TYR A 115 38.75 -5.14 16.82
C TYR A 115 39.59 -4.54 17.94
N LYS A 116 40.07 -5.39 18.87
CA LYS A 116 41.12 -5.02 19.81
C LYS A 116 42.46 -5.03 19.09
N ASP A 117 43.03 -3.86 18.87
CA ASP A 117 44.43 -3.73 18.48
C ASP A 117 45.34 -3.81 19.72
N LYS A 118 46.62 -4.12 19.52
CA LYS A 118 47.60 -4.46 20.57
C LYS A 118 47.90 -3.34 21.59
N ASP A 119 47.37 -2.14 21.38
CA ASP A 119 47.63 -0.94 22.19
C ASP A 119 46.41 -0.42 22.99
N ASP A 120 45.36 -1.24 23.18
CA ASP A 120 44.23 -0.96 24.09
C ASP A 120 43.54 0.42 23.88
N LYS A 121 43.48 0.90 22.63
CA LYS A 121 42.71 2.09 22.26
C LYS A 121 41.46 1.71 21.47
N ILE A 122 40.30 2.05 22.02
CA ILE A 122 38.98 1.84 21.40
C ILE A 122 38.81 2.89 20.28
N ILE A 123 38.76 2.44 19.03
CA ILE A 123 38.48 3.28 17.86
C ILE A 123 37.06 2.96 17.37
N TYR A 124 36.16 3.94 17.44
CA TYR A 124 34.83 3.86 16.85
C TYR A 124 34.93 3.99 15.32
N SER A 125 34.60 2.93 14.57
CA SER A 125 34.54 3.01 13.11
C SER A 125 33.21 3.66 12.67
N SER A 126 33.21 4.99 12.52
CA SER A 126 32.14 5.69 11.79
C SER A 126 32.33 5.50 10.29
N GLU A 127 31.30 4.98 9.60
CA GLU A 127 30.86 5.20 8.21
C GLU A 127 31.85 5.35 7.02
N ASN A 128 33.17 5.25 7.20
CA ASN A 128 34.16 5.45 6.15
C ASN A 128 35.45 4.68 6.48
N SER A 129 35.34 3.40 6.83
CA SER A 129 36.49 2.51 6.65
C SER A 129 36.74 2.41 5.15
N LYS A 130 37.60 3.28 4.61
CA LYS A 130 38.06 3.22 3.23
C LYS A 130 38.64 1.82 3.00
N THR A 131 37.84 0.92 2.46
CA THR A 131 38.29 -0.41 2.06
C THR A 131 39.42 -0.21 1.06
N LYS A 132 40.42 -1.09 1.02
CA LYS A 132 41.54 -0.89 0.07
C LYS A 132 41.04 -1.16 -1.36
N PRO A 133 41.52 -0.46 -2.40
CA PRO A 133 41.21 -0.86 -3.79
C PRO A 133 41.77 -2.25 -4.07
N PHE A 134 41.18 -2.99 -5.01
CA PHE A 134 41.71 -4.30 -5.39
C PHE A 134 43.00 -4.14 -6.22
N ASN A 135 44.00 -4.99 -5.95
CA ASN A 135 45.22 -5.02 -6.76
C ASN A 135 44.96 -5.62 -8.15
N ASN A 136 44.01 -6.58 -8.23
CA ASN A 136 43.54 -7.21 -9.46
C ASN A 136 42.01 -7.09 -9.51
N PRO A 137 41.39 -6.86 -10.67
CA PRO A 137 39.94 -6.77 -10.76
C PRO A 137 39.31 -8.10 -10.32
N PRO A 138 38.38 -8.08 -9.36
CA PRO A 138 37.75 -9.29 -8.85
C PRO A 138 36.93 -9.95 -9.95
N GLN A 139 37.07 -11.27 -10.07
CA GLN A 139 36.34 -12.04 -11.08
C GLN A 139 34.97 -12.48 -10.55
N ALA A 140 34.04 -12.76 -11.46
CA ALA A 140 32.69 -13.16 -11.10
C ALA A 140 32.68 -14.40 -10.18
N PHE A 141 33.53 -15.40 -10.40
CA PHE A 141 33.56 -16.59 -9.53
C PHE A 141 33.95 -16.30 -8.08
N GLU A 142 34.80 -15.29 -7.84
CA GLU A 142 35.22 -14.89 -6.49
C GLU A 142 34.07 -14.26 -5.71
N LEU A 143 33.20 -13.51 -6.40
CA LEU A 143 31.99 -12.96 -5.82
C LEU A 143 31.02 -14.08 -5.38
N TYR A 144 30.83 -15.12 -6.19
CA TYR A 144 29.91 -16.22 -5.84
C TYR A 144 30.44 -17.02 -4.66
N LYS A 145 31.75 -17.28 -4.63
CA LYS A 145 32.39 -17.88 -3.46
C LYS A 145 32.22 -17.01 -2.21
N ALA A 146 32.38 -15.69 -2.33
CA ALA A 146 32.15 -14.77 -1.21
C ALA A 146 30.70 -14.75 -0.73
N ILE A 147 29.73 -14.99 -1.62
CA ILE A 147 28.31 -15.18 -1.26
C ILE A 147 28.13 -16.47 -0.47
N ASP A 148 28.73 -17.58 -0.93
CA ASP A 148 28.66 -18.88 -0.24
C ASP A 148 29.29 -18.82 1.16
N ASP A 149 30.42 -18.11 1.29
CA ASP A 149 31.20 -17.99 2.54
C ASP A 149 30.73 -16.85 3.47
N HIS A 150 29.65 -16.13 3.13
CA HIS A 150 29.17 -14.92 3.84
C HIS A 150 30.25 -13.86 4.08
N ASN A 151 31.18 -13.71 3.12
CA ASN A 151 32.26 -12.73 3.23
C ASN A 151 31.76 -11.32 2.89
N PHE A 152 31.09 -10.68 3.86
CA PHE A 152 30.51 -9.34 3.71
C PHE A 152 31.56 -8.28 3.37
N GLU A 153 32.78 -8.38 3.90
CA GLU A 153 33.85 -7.43 3.64
C GLU A 153 34.24 -7.42 2.15
N PHE A 154 34.38 -8.60 1.55
CA PHE A 154 34.69 -8.72 0.13
C PHE A 154 33.57 -8.15 -0.75
N ILE A 155 32.30 -8.44 -0.42
CA ILE A 155 31.16 -7.92 -1.17
C ILE A 155 31.05 -6.39 -1.04
N MET A 156 31.29 -5.85 0.16
CA MET A 156 31.36 -4.39 0.37
C MET A 156 32.48 -3.74 -0.43
N ARG A 157 33.63 -4.39 -0.54
CA ARG A 157 34.76 -3.91 -1.35
C ARG A 157 34.45 -3.94 -2.85
N ILE A 158 33.75 -4.97 -3.33
CA ILE A 158 33.24 -5.02 -4.71
C ILE A 158 32.25 -3.88 -4.96
N ARG A 159 31.30 -3.64 -4.04
CA ARG A 159 30.36 -2.51 -4.13
C ARG A 159 31.10 -1.18 -4.35
N ASP A 160 32.15 -0.93 -3.59
CA ASP A 160 32.83 0.37 -3.59
C ASP A 160 33.76 0.58 -4.80
N TYR A 161 34.43 -0.48 -5.28
CA TYR A 161 35.48 -0.35 -6.30
C TYR A 161 35.18 -1.00 -7.65
N GLN A 162 34.25 -1.94 -7.72
CA GLN A 162 33.97 -2.71 -8.93
C GLN A 162 32.49 -3.12 -9.01
N PHE A 163 31.61 -2.12 -9.01
CA PHE A 163 30.16 -2.33 -8.99
C PHE A 163 29.65 -3.21 -10.14
N ASP A 164 30.24 -3.09 -11.33
CA ASP A 164 29.84 -3.86 -12.50
C ASP A 164 29.91 -5.38 -12.29
N THR A 165 30.81 -5.87 -11.45
CA THR A 165 30.91 -7.31 -11.14
C THR A 165 29.67 -7.82 -10.39
N LEU A 166 28.95 -6.97 -9.65
CA LEU A 166 27.66 -7.34 -9.02
C LEU A 166 26.54 -7.56 -10.04
N LEU A 167 26.68 -7.00 -11.24
CA LEU A 167 25.71 -7.11 -12.32
C LEU A 167 26.09 -8.19 -13.34
N GLN A 168 27.31 -8.71 -13.27
CA GLN A 168 27.78 -9.76 -14.16
C GLN A 168 27.22 -11.12 -13.75
N LYS A 169 26.73 -11.85 -14.76
CA LYS A 169 26.32 -13.25 -14.58
C LYS A 169 27.55 -14.14 -14.48
N ASN A 170 27.49 -15.14 -13.60
CA ASN A 170 28.44 -16.25 -13.60
C ASN A 170 27.65 -17.53 -13.92
N GLY A 171 27.96 -18.16 -15.06
CA GLY A 171 27.09 -19.19 -15.62
C GLY A 171 25.74 -18.62 -16.09
N ASN A 172 24.64 -19.08 -15.48
CA ASN A 172 23.27 -18.74 -15.87
C ASN A 172 22.52 -17.82 -14.87
N GLU A 173 23.13 -17.46 -13.75
CA GLU A 173 22.46 -16.69 -12.69
C GLU A 173 23.18 -15.36 -12.44
N PHE A 174 22.45 -14.42 -11.83
CA PHE A 174 23.01 -13.16 -11.32
C PHE A 174 23.30 -13.29 -9.81
N PRO A 175 24.26 -12.55 -9.24
CA PRO A 175 24.64 -12.70 -7.83
C PRO A 175 23.47 -12.56 -6.86
N ILE A 176 22.57 -11.60 -7.12
CA ILE A 176 21.36 -11.38 -6.31
C ILE A 176 20.35 -12.51 -6.43
N LEU A 177 20.21 -13.09 -7.63
CA LEU A 177 19.32 -14.21 -7.90
C LEU A 177 19.86 -15.49 -7.25
N TYR A 178 21.17 -15.71 -7.37
CA TYR A 178 21.88 -16.82 -6.75
C TYR A 178 21.70 -16.79 -5.22
N ALA A 179 21.99 -15.67 -4.57
CA ALA A 179 21.80 -15.51 -3.13
C ALA A 179 20.33 -15.72 -2.70
N THR A 180 19.37 -15.27 -3.52
CA THR A 180 17.94 -15.49 -3.27
C THR A 180 17.56 -16.98 -3.35
N ARG A 181 18.16 -17.74 -4.29
CA ARG A 181 17.90 -19.17 -4.47
C ARG A 181 18.42 -20.03 -3.33
N LEU A 182 19.52 -19.62 -2.68
CA LEU A 182 20.07 -20.32 -1.52
C LEU A 182 19.15 -20.25 -0.28
N GLY A 183 18.20 -19.31 -0.25
CA GLY A 183 17.14 -19.24 0.75
C GLY A 183 17.46 -18.35 1.95
N ASN A 184 16.72 -18.53 3.05
CA ASN A 184 16.68 -17.58 4.16
C ASN A 184 18.03 -17.34 4.86
N GLN A 185 18.95 -18.31 4.82
CA GLN A 185 20.30 -18.17 5.40
C GLN A 185 21.17 -17.13 4.68
N TRP A 186 20.82 -16.78 3.44
CA TRP A 186 21.50 -15.76 2.64
C TRP A 186 20.73 -14.44 2.58
N ARG A 187 19.69 -14.27 3.40
CA ARG A 187 18.88 -13.05 3.47
C ARG A 187 19.75 -11.81 3.69
N ASP A 188 20.74 -11.88 4.56
CA ASP A 188 21.62 -10.75 4.88
C ASP A 188 22.51 -10.36 3.70
N VAL A 189 22.97 -11.36 2.93
CA VAL A 189 23.72 -11.14 1.69
C VAL A 189 22.82 -10.49 0.64
N VAL A 190 21.57 -10.94 0.50
CA VAL A 190 20.58 -10.30 -0.39
C VAL A 190 20.32 -8.85 0.03
N ILE A 191 20.13 -8.57 1.32
CA ILE A 191 19.97 -7.22 1.86
C ILE A 191 21.18 -6.36 1.49
N LEU A 192 22.39 -6.88 1.69
CA LEU A 192 23.63 -6.16 1.39
C LEU A 192 23.76 -5.87 -0.11
N LEU A 193 23.41 -6.82 -0.97
CA LEU A 193 23.41 -6.64 -2.43
C LEU A 193 22.37 -5.59 -2.85
N VAL A 194 21.15 -5.61 -2.32
CA VAL A 194 20.13 -4.58 -2.59
C VAL A 194 20.60 -3.21 -2.09
N GLY A 195 21.19 -3.16 -0.90
CA GLY A 195 21.76 -1.94 -0.33
C GLY A 195 22.90 -1.39 -1.20
N ALA A 196 23.73 -2.26 -1.76
CA ALA A 196 24.77 -1.89 -2.71
C ALA A 196 24.19 -1.29 -4.00
N LEU A 197 23.17 -1.92 -4.59
CA LEU A 197 22.46 -1.41 -5.76
C LEU A 197 21.79 -0.06 -5.48
N SER A 198 21.11 0.06 -4.33
CA SER A 198 20.47 1.31 -3.89
C SER A 198 21.48 2.43 -3.69
N ARG A 199 22.60 2.14 -3.01
CA ARG A 199 23.67 3.12 -2.78
C ARG A 199 24.22 3.63 -4.11
N TYR A 200 24.51 2.74 -5.05
CA TYR A 200 25.01 3.12 -6.38
C TYR A 200 24.07 4.11 -7.06
N VAL A 201 22.77 3.79 -7.15
CA VAL A 201 21.78 4.67 -7.79
C VAL A 201 21.62 6.00 -7.06
N ASN A 202 21.71 6.02 -5.71
CA ASN A 202 21.63 7.25 -4.92
C ASN A 202 22.84 8.18 -5.07
N HIS A 203 24.01 7.67 -5.47
CA HIS A 203 25.23 8.47 -5.64
C HIS A 203 25.47 8.90 -7.09
N LEU A 204 24.58 8.56 -8.02
CA LEU A 204 24.64 9.07 -9.39
C LEU A 204 24.19 10.53 -9.42
N GLU A 205 24.99 11.37 -10.05
CA GLU A 205 24.62 12.76 -10.33
C GLU A 205 23.67 12.81 -11.55
N PRO A 206 22.81 13.84 -11.69
CA PRO A 206 21.90 13.94 -12.83
C PRO A 206 22.61 13.87 -14.19
N GLU A 207 23.86 14.36 -14.28
CA GLU A 207 24.72 14.31 -15.46
C GLU A 207 25.14 12.85 -15.79
N ASP A 208 25.23 11.98 -14.80
CA ASP A 208 25.59 10.56 -15.02
C ASP A 208 24.48 9.78 -15.71
N PHE A 209 23.21 10.21 -15.57
CA PHE A 209 22.09 9.59 -16.27
C PHE A 209 22.15 9.82 -17.79
N GLU A 210 22.92 10.80 -18.27
CA GLU A 210 23.13 11.03 -19.70
C GLU A 210 24.23 10.12 -20.29
N LYS A 211 25.14 9.60 -19.44
CA LYS A 211 26.27 8.77 -19.89
C LYS A 211 25.77 7.41 -20.37
N LYS A 212 26.13 7.06 -21.62
CA LYS A 212 25.75 5.78 -22.27
C LYS A 212 26.19 4.54 -21.49
N GLU A 213 27.33 4.60 -20.82
CA GLU A 213 27.83 3.51 -19.98
C GLU A 213 26.95 3.29 -18.75
N THR A 214 26.68 4.36 -18.01
CA THR A 214 25.76 4.36 -16.87
C THR A 214 24.37 3.85 -17.25
N LEU A 215 23.83 4.26 -18.41
CA LEU A 215 22.55 3.76 -18.92
C LEU A 215 22.57 2.24 -19.19
N ARG A 216 23.69 1.68 -19.64
CA ARG A 216 23.85 0.22 -19.80
C ARG A 216 23.84 -0.47 -18.44
N THR A 217 24.57 0.07 -17.46
CA THR A 217 24.63 -0.43 -16.08
C THR A 217 23.23 -0.39 -15.43
N LEU A 218 22.50 0.73 -15.55
CA LEU A 218 21.12 0.87 -15.07
C LEU A 218 20.14 -0.08 -15.79
N LYS A 219 20.32 -0.33 -17.09
CA LYS A 219 19.51 -1.31 -17.82
C LYS A 219 19.76 -2.74 -17.32
N ALA A 220 21.01 -3.11 -17.08
CA ALA A 220 21.37 -4.41 -16.52
C ALA A 220 20.82 -4.57 -15.08
N LEU A 221 20.99 -3.55 -14.25
CA LEU A 221 20.43 -3.48 -12.89
C LEU A 221 18.92 -3.71 -12.89
N ARG A 222 18.17 -3.01 -13.75
CA ARG A 222 16.71 -3.18 -13.87
C ARG A 222 16.31 -4.59 -14.30
N ALA A 223 17.01 -5.18 -15.26
CA ALA A 223 16.74 -6.56 -15.69
C ALA A 223 16.97 -7.55 -14.53
N ASN A 224 18.08 -7.38 -13.81
CA ASN A 224 18.45 -8.26 -12.69
C ASN A 224 17.46 -8.15 -11.54
N LEU A 225 17.05 -6.93 -11.18
CA LEU A 225 16.04 -6.70 -10.13
C LEU A 225 14.68 -7.27 -10.51
N LYS A 226 14.23 -7.11 -11.76
CA LYS A 226 12.98 -7.71 -12.21
C LYS A 226 12.99 -9.23 -12.12
N LEU A 227 14.09 -9.87 -12.53
CA LEU A 227 14.27 -11.32 -12.39
C LEU A 227 14.32 -11.76 -10.92
N ALA A 228 14.99 -10.99 -10.05
CA ALA A 228 15.02 -11.26 -8.62
C ALA A 228 13.62 -11.17 -8.00
N ILE A 229 12.85 -10.13 -8.37
CA ILE A 229 11.44 -9.99 -7.98
C ILE A 229 10.64 -11.21 -8.40
N ASP A 230 10.66 -11.57 -9.68
CA ASP A 230 9.87 -12.69 -10.21
C ASP A 230 10.25 -14.02 -9.51
N HIS A 231 11.54 -14.24 -9.26
CA HIS A 231 12.01 -15.42 -8.52
C HIS A 231 11.58 -15.40 -7.03
N THR A 232 11.65 -14.25 -6.35
CA THR A 232 11.17 -14.14 -4.97
C THR A 232 9.67 -14.43 -4.87
N LEU A 233 8.88 -14.06 -5.88
CA LEU A 233 7.43 -14.32 -5.89
C LEU A 233 7.10 -15.79 -6.14
N ILE A 234 7.84 -16.46 -7.01
CA ILE A 234 7.60 -17.86 -7.37
C ILE A 234 8.05 -18.81 -6.23
N ASN A 235 9.17 -18.50 -5.58
CA ASN A 235 9.84 -19.43 -4.66
C ASN A 235 9.61 -19.15 -3.16
N LEU A 236 8.96 -18.04 -2.79
CA LEU A 236 8.54 -17.86 -1.39
C LEU A 236 7.23 -18.62 -1.13
N PRO A 237 7.18 -19.49 -0.08
CA PRO A 237 5.93 -20.05 0.39
C PRO A 237 4.97 -18.94 0.86
N PRO A 238 3.64 -19.09 0.70
CA PRO A 238 2.67 -18.14 1.22
C PRO A 238 2.87 -17.99 2.74
N GLY A 239 3.16 -16.76 3.19
CA GLY A 239 3.43 -16.45 4.60
C GLY A 239 4.89 -16.15 4.96
N HIS A 240 5.83 -16.24 4.00
CA HIS A 240 7.21 -15.76 4.22
C HIS A 240 7.34 -14.28 3.85
N SER A 241 8.11 -13.55 4.66
CA SER A 241 8.21 -12.09 4.63
C SER A 241 8.81 -11.59 3.31
N THR A 242 8.00 -10.99 2.46
CA THR A 242 8.35 -10.33 1.19
C THR A 242 8.91 -8.93 1.40
N ASN A 243 9.43 -8.65 2.59
CA ASN A 243 9.81 -7.32 3.08
C ASN A 243 10.85 -6.61 2.21
N LEU A 244 11.63 -7.34 1.40
CA LEU A 244 12.63 -6.77 0.49
C LEU A 244 12.05 -6.29 -0.83
N LEU A 245 10.79 -6.63 -1.12
CA LEU A 245 10.15 -6.35 -2.39
C LEU A 245 9.86 -4.86 -2.57
N SER A 246 9.48 -4.17 -1.50
CA SER A 246 9.38 -2.71 -1.47
C SER A 246 10.74 -2.07 -1.78
N SER A 247 11.83 -2.58 -1.18
CA SER A 247 13.20 -2.10 -1.46
C SER A 247 13.63 -2.36 -2.91
N TYR A 248 13.29 -3.52 -3.49
CA TYR A 248 13.55 -3.79 -4.91
C TYR A 248 12.81 -2.79 -5.81
N LEU A 249 11.53 -2.53 -5.53
CA LEU A 249 10.72 -1.58 -6.31
C LEU A 249 11.25 -0.15 -6.18
N GLN A 250 11.68 0.24 -4.98
CA GLN A 250 12.31 1.53 -4.75
C GLN A 250 13.56 1.71 -5.60
N VAL A 251 14.49 0.75 -5.57
CA VAL A 251 15.70 0.82 -6.40
C VAL A 251 15.36 0.80 -7.88
N LEU A 252 14.34 0.02 -8.28
CA LEU A 252 13.88 -0.04 -9.66
C LEU A 252 13.37 1.32 -10.15
N ILE A 253 12.50 2.00 -9.39
CA ILE A 253 11.98 3.32 -9.75
C ILE A 253 13.11 4.35 -9.78
N MET A 254 13.96 4.34 -8.75
CA MET A 254 15.11 5.24 -8.68
C MET A 254 16.07 5.09 -9.86
N SER A 255 16.26 3.86 -10.36
CA SER A 255 17.16 3.59 -11.49
C SER A 255 16.65 4.10 -12.84
N GLU A 256 15.37 4.44 -12.96
CA GLU A 256 14.80 5.09 -14.16
C GLU A 256 15.06 6.60 -14.16
N GLY A 257 15.35 7.16 -12.98
CA GLY A 257 15.62 8.58 -12.77
C GLY A 257 14.40 9.48 -12.96
N ASP A 258 14.67 10.79 -13.03
CA ASP A 258 13.65 11.83 -13.13
C ASP A 258 12.87 11.80 -14.44
N SER A 259 13.42 11.20 -15.49
CA SER A 259 12.80 11.15 -16.83
C SER A 259 11.42 10.48 -16.80
N PHE A 260 11.29 9.37 -16.07
CA PHE A 260 10.03 8.68 -15.89
C PHE A 260 9.05 9.51 -15.05
N LEU A 261 9.53 10.03 -13.92
CA LEU A 261 8.73 10.83 -13.01
C LEU A 261 8.16 12.07 -13.69
N LEU A 262 8.96 12.84 -14.41
CA LEU A 262 8.54 14.02 -15.15
C LEU A 262 7.51 13.67 -16.25
N LYS A 263 7.74 12.57 -16.99
CA LYS A 263 6.79 12.11 -18.00
C LYS A 263 5.44 11.73 -17.37
N SER A 264 5.46 10.94 -16.30
CA SER A 264 4.26 10.54 -15.57
C SER A 264 3.55 11.73 -14.93
N MET A 265 4.28 12.70 -14.37
CA MET A 265 3.73 13.94 -13.83
C MET A 265 3.00 14.73 -14.90
N ASN A 266 3.60 14.89 -16.08
CA ASN A 266 2.98 15.61 -17.19
C ASN A 266 1.72 14.89 -17.70
N GLU A 267 1.75 13.56 -17.80
CA GLU A 267 0.59 12.75 -18.18
C GLU A 267 -0.58 12.93 -17.19
N ILE A 268 -0.33 12.78 -15.89
CA ILE A 268 -1.35 12.95 -14.86
C ILE A 268 -1.81 14.42 -14.76
N SER A 269 -0.91 15.39 -14.94
CA SER A 269 -1.25 16.81 -14.99
C SER A 269 -2.24 17.13 -16.13
N LEU A 270 -2.08 16.51 -17.30
CA LEU A 270 -3.01 16.66 -18.41
C LEU A 270 -4.39 16.06 -18.09
N ILE A 271 -4.43 14.92 -17.41
CA ILE A 271 -5.66 14.24 -16.96
C ILE A 271 -6.40 15.10 -15.91
N ILE A 272 -5.67 15.66 -14.94
CA ILE A 272 -6.25 16.57 -13.95
C ILE A 272 -6.81 17.83 -14.64
N ARG A 273 -6.07 18.39 -15.61
CA ARG A 273 -6.50 19.56 -16.38
C ARG A 273 -7.76 19.24 -17.21
N SER A 274 -7.83 18.08 -17.85
CA SER A 274 -9.02 17.67 -18.60
C SER A 274 -10.23 17.48 -17.68
N LYS A 275 -10.05 16.93 -16.46
CA LYS A 275 -11.12 16.82 -15.45
C LYS A 275 -11.64 18.20 -15.02
N ILE A 276 -10.74 19.15 -14.75
CA ILE A 276 -11.09 20.53 -14.37
C ILE A 276 -11.95 21.19 -15.46
N ASN A 277 -11.59 21.00 -16.73
CA ASN A 277 -12.25 21.60 -17.89
C ASN A 277 -13.57 20.89 -18.27
N SER A 278 -13.61 19.55 -18.23
CA SER A 278 -14.80 18.76 -18.57
C SER A 278 -15.97 19.05 -17.62
N SER A 279 -15.69 19.25 -16.33
CA SER A 279 -16.70 19.64 -15.34
C SER A 279 -17.39 21.00 -15.64
N ASN A 280 -16.83 21.85 -16.49
CA ASN A 280 -17.48 23.10 -16.93
C ASN A 280 -18.51 22.90 -18.06
N SER A 281 -18.47 21.77 -18.78
CA SER A 281 -19.32 21.52 -19.95
C SER A 281 -20.70 20.94 -19.61
N ASN A 282 -20.96 20.59 -18.34
CA ASN A 282 -22.21 19.93 -17.94
C ASN A 282 -23.39 20.89 -17.69
N SER A 283 -23.28 22.17 -18.07
CA SER A 283 -24.36 23.14 -17.86
C SER A 283 -25.35 23.30 -19.02
N ASN A 284 -25.10 22.78 -20.24
CA ASN A 284 -25.99 23.06 -21.40
C ASN A 284 -25.86 22.09 -22.59
N SER A 285 -25.80 20.77 -22.37
CA SER A 285 -25.76 19.82 -23.49
C SER A 285 -26.81 18.72 -23.33
N ASN A 286 -27.81 18.81 -24.20
CA ASN A 286 -28.86 17.83 -24.38
C ASN A 286 -28.28 16.41 -24.53
N SER A 287 -28.90 15.50 -23.77
CA SER A 287 -28.91 14.06 -23.95
C SER A 287 -28.81 13.68 -25.44
N ASN A 288 -27.67 13.08 -25.85
CA ASN A 288 -27.57 12.03 -26.90
C ASN A 288 -26.11 11.65 -27.29
N SER A 289 -25.07 12.25 -26.70
CA SER A 289 -23.67 11.80 -26.89
C SER A 289 -23.20 10.97 -25.69
N LYS A 290 -23.75 9.75 -25.55
CA LYS A 290 -23.47 8.86 -24.41
C LYS A 290 -22.38 7.81 -24.68
N LEU A 291 -21.59 7.98 -25.75
CA LEU A 291 -20.66 6.94 -26.18
C LEU A 291 -19.16 7.21 -25.92
N ASN A 292 -18.73 8.45 -25.59
CA ASN A 292 -17.29 8.75 -25.39
C ASN A 292 -16.98 9.72 -24.24
N SER A 293 -17.83 9.83 -23.21
CA SER A 293 -17.42 10.49 -21.96
C SER A 293 -16.57 9.52 -21.15
N GLU A 294 -15.30 9.38 -21.52
CA GLU A 294 -14.34 8.60 -20.76
C GLU A 294 -14.33 9.15 -19.32
N ILE A 295 -14.62 8.31 -18.33
CA ILE A 295 -14.68 8.74 -16.94
C ILE A 295 -13.24 9.08 -16.53
N ILE A 296 -12.94 10.37 -16.39
CA ILE A 296 -11.60 10.85 -16.09
C ILE A 296 -11.30 10.57 -14.61
N LYS A 297 -10.50 9.52 -14.38
CA LYS A 297 -10.10 9.00 -13.07
C LYS A 297 -8.60 9.19 -12.82
N PRO A 298 -8.16 10.36 -12.33
CA PRO A 298 -6.73 10.64 -12.12
C PRO A 298 -6.04 9.67 -11.15
N VAL A 299 -6.72 9.21 -10.09
CA VAL A 299 -6.13 8.30 -9.09
C VAL A 299 -5.90 6.93 -9.70
N PHE A 300 -6.92 6.37 -10.37
CA PHE A 300 -6.82 5.10 -11.09
C PHE A 300 -5.73 5.12 -12.18
N GLN A 301 -5.60 6.21 -12.92
CA GLN A 301 -4.55 6.32 -13.94
C GLN A 301 -3.15 6.42 -13.33
N SER A 302 -3.00 7.15 -12.23
CA SER A 302 -1.73 7.24 -11.50
C SER A 302 -1.30 5.86 -10.98
N GLU A 303 -2.23 5.13 -10.37
CA GLU A 303 -1.97 3.77 -9.90
C GLU A 303 -1.61 2.83 -11.06
N ASN A 304 -2.31 2.93 -12.20
CA ASN A 304 -2.00 2.13 -13.38
C ASN A 304 -0.60 2.40 -13.92
N ILE A 305 -0.11 3.65 -13.88
CA ILE A 305 1.26 3.99 -14.30
C ILE A 305 2.28 3.29 -13.39
N ILE A 306 2.09 3.36 -12.07
CA ILE A 306 2.98 2.71 -11.09
C ILE A 306 2.90 1.17 -11.21
N ARG A 307 1.70 0.60 -11.38
CA ARG A 307 1.53 -0.85 -11.59
C ARG A 307 2.08 -1.34 -12.92
N LYS A 308 2.07 -0.51 -13.97
CA LYS A 308 2.72 -0.83 -15.26
C LYS A 308 4.23 -0.91 -15.12
N PHE A 309 4.79 -0.17 -14.17
CA PHE A 309 6.22 -0.20 -13.87
C PHE A 309 6.65 -1.48 -13.13
N CYS A 310 5.75 -2.07 -12.34
CA CYS A 310 5.94 -3.36 -11.67
C CYS A 310 5.96 -4.55 -12.65
N THR A 311 6.58 -5.68 -12.26
CA THR A 311 6.66 -6.88 -13.11
C THR A 311 5.28 -7.50 -13.38
N LYS A 312 5.19 -8.34 -14.43
CA LYS A 312 3.93 -8.99 -14.81
C LYS A 312 3.41 -9.91 -13.71
N GLU A 313 4.31 -10.57 -12.97
CA GLU A 313 3.97 -11.49 -11.89
C GLU A 313 3.36 -10.76 -10.69
N LEU A 314 3.88 -9.57 -10.34
CA LEU A 314 3.26 -8.70 -9.32
C LEU A 314 1.84 -8.26 -9.68
N ARG A 315 1.53 -8.15 -10.97
CA ARG A 315 0.21 -7.74 -11.46
C ARG A 315 -0.83 -8.86 -11.38
N GLY A 316 -0.40 -10.12 -11.40
CA GLY A 316 -1.29 -11.29 -11.40
C GLY A 316 -1.83 -11.65 -10.02
N ILE A 317 -1.22 -11.17 -8.94
CA ILE A 317 -1.58 -11.51 -7.56
C ILE A 317 -2.79 -10.64 -7.15
N LYS A 318 -4.00 -11.24 -7.17
CA LYS A 318 -5.28 -10.54 -6.96
C LYS A 318 -5.46 -9.85 -5.59
N GLU A 319 -4.68 -10.25 -4.59
CA GLU A 319 -4.68 -9.60 -3.27
C GLU A 319 -3.37 -8.84 -2.97
N GLY A 320 -2.47 -8.78 -3.97
CA GLY A 320 -1.15 -8.18 -3.85
C GLY A 320 -0.34 -8.76 -2.69
N ILE A 321 0.89 -8.29 -2.55
CA ILE A 321 1.65 -8.43 -1.32
C ILE A 321 1.44 -7.14 -0.56
N ILE A 322 1.02 -7.21 0.71
CA ILE A 322 0.64 -6.02 1.51
C ILE A 322 1.72 -4.92 1.45
N ASP A 323 2.99 -5.28 1.64
CA ASP A 323 4.12 -4.34 1.56
C ASP A 323 4.28 -3.67 0.20
N VAL A 324 3.97 -4.39 -0.88
CA VAL A 324 4.01 -3.86 -2.25
C VAL A 324 2.83 -2.95 -2.51
N GLU A 325 1.64 -3.35 -2.08
CA GLU A 325 0.43 -2.57 -2.23
C GLU A 325 0.50 -1.26 -1.46
N GLU A 326 1.13 -1.26 -0.28
CA GLU A 326 1.41 -0.04 0.46
C GLU A 326 2.43 0.85 -0.24
N TYR A 327 3.51 0.27 -0.79
CA TYR A 327 4.48 1.03 -1.57
C TYR A 327 3.85 1.66 -2.83
N ILE A 328 3.07 0.88 -3.58
CA ILE A 328 2.32 1.35 -4.75
C ILE A 328 1.35 2.46 -4.34
N SER A 329 0.66 2.29 -3.21
CA SER A 329 -0.27 3.31 -2.72
C SER A 329 0.47 4.60 -2.37
N ASN A 330 1.64 4.52 -1.72
CA ASN A 330 2.46 5.68 -1.39
C ASN A 330 2.98 6.39 -2.66
N ALA A 331 3.54 5.61 -3.59
CA ALA A 331 4.03 6.12 -4.87
C ALA A 331 2.92 6.77 -5.70
N THR A 332 1.69 6.25 -5.62
CA THR A 332 0.52 6.81 -6.29
C THR A 332 0.11 8.16 -5.69
N LEU A 333 0.06 8.26 -4.35
CA LEU A 333 -0.21 9.52 -3.64
C LEU A 333 0.85 10.58 -3.97
N ASP A 334 2.13 10.20 -3.88
CA ASP A 334 3.23 11.10 -4.22
C ASP A 334 3.18 11.57 -5.67
N LEU A 335 2.86 10.68 -6.61
CA LEU A 335 2.71 11.04 -8.02
C LEU A 335 1.58 12.06 -8.20
N LEU A 336 0.45 11.89 -7.51
CA LEU A 336 -0.67 12.83 -7.55
C LEU A 336 -0.27 14.19 -6.97
N ILE A 337 0.40 14.21 -5.82
CA ILE A 337 0.88 15.45 -5.17
C ILE A 337 1.83 16.20 -6.11
N LEU A 338 2.84 15.51 -6.64
CA LEU A 338 3.83 16.10 -7.55
C LEU A 338 3.18 16.60 -8.85
N SER A 339 2.21 15.86 -9.40
CA SER A 339 1.49 16.26 -10.61
C SER A 339 0.59 17.49 -10.38
N CYS A 340 -0.14 17.52 -9.26
CA CYS A 340 -0.93 18.67 -8.86
C CYS A 340 -0.06 19.90 -8.63
N TRP A 341 1.07 19.74 -7.93
CA TRP A 341 1.99 20.85 -7.70
C TRP A 341 2.64 21.34 -8.99
N ASN A 342 3.01 20.44 -9.91
CA ASN A 342 3.54 20.81 -11.22
C ASN A 342 2.52 21.68 -11.99
N LEU A 343 1.22 21.43 -11.88
CA LEU A 343 0.20 22.32 -12.47
C LEU A 343 0.16 23.71 -11.82
N VAL A 344 0.29 23.78 -10.49
CA VAL A 344 0.31 25.03 -9.72
C VAL A 344 1.55 25.86 -10.07
N SER A 345 2.71 25.21 -10.02
CA SER A 345 4.00 25.75 -10.40
C SER A 345 3.97 26.36 -11.79
N ASN A 346 3.43 25.63 -12.78
CA ASN A 346 3.28 26.13 -14.15
C ASN A 346 2.30 27.31 -14.29
N GLN A 347 1.32 27.46 -13.39
CA GLN A 347 0.36 28.57 -13.42
C GLN A 347 0.87 29.83 -12.71
N LEU A 348 1.68 29.64 -11.66
CA LEU A 348 2.16 30.71 -10.79
C LEU A 348 3.66 31.03 -10.99
N ASN A 349 4.35 30.31 -11.88
CA ASN A 349 5.79 30.35 -12.10
C ASN A 349 6.59 30.17 -10.79
N ILE A 350 6.21 29.17 -9.99
CA ILE A 350 6.88 28.81 -8.73
C ILE A 350 7.84 27.64 -8.98
N GLU A 351 8.75 27.36 -8.05
CA GLU A 351 9.60 26.16 -8.10
C GLU A 351 8.78 24.86 -7.96
N ASN A 352 9.20 23.83 -8.68
CA ASN A 352 8.63 22.49 -8.57
C ASN A 352 9.11 21.78 -7.31
N LEU A 353 8.30 20.86 -6.81
CA LEU A 353 8.73 19.99 -5.72
C LEU A 353 9.88 19.08 -6.18
N PRO A 354 10.87 18.82 -5.31
CA PRO A 354 11.99 17.97 -5.65
C PRO A 354 11.53 16.52 -5.87
N THR A 355 11.97 15.92 -6.98
CA THR A 355 11.63 14.54 -7.37
C THR A 355 12.29 13.49 -6.48
N HIS A 356 13.42 13.80 -5.84
CA HIS A 356 14.18 12.87 -4.98
C HIS A 356 13.42 12.42 -3.72
N THR A 357 12.26 13.00 -3.41
CA THR A 357 11.43 12.61 -2.26
C THR A 357 10.39 11.54 -2.64
N PHE A 358 10.25 11.25 -3.93
CA PHE A 358 9.22 10.36 -4.46
C PHE A 358 9.23 8.97 -3.81
N ALA A 359 8.04 8.52 -3.42
CA ALA A 359 7.77 7.22 -2.80
C ALA A 359 8.61 6.96 -1.54
N ARG A 360 9.04 8.02 -0.83
CA ARG A 360 9.76 7.96 0.44
C ARG A 360 8.86 8.42 1.58
N ASP A 361 8.10 7.48 2.14
CA ASP A 361 7.20 7.69 3.27
C ASP A 361 6.36 8.98 3.09
N LEU A 362 6.35 9.87 4.10
CA LEU A 362 5.62 11.13 4.12
C LEU A 362 6.42 12.34 3.60
N ARG A 363 7.65 12.15 3.11
CA ARG A 363 8.58 13.25 2.83
C ARG A 363 8.08 14.19 1.73
N THR A 364 7.49 13.64 0.67
CA THR A 364 6.88 14.43 -0.42
C THR A 364 5.70 15.25 0.09
N TYR A 365 4.87 14.67 0.96
CA TYR A 365 3.75 15.37 1.57
C TYR A 365 4.20 16.53 2.47
N SER A 366 5.21 16.32 3.34
CA SER A 366 5.73 17.39 4.21
C SER A 366 6.25 18.59 3.42
N LEU A 367 7.01 18.34 2.34
CA LEU A 367 7.49 19.42 1.47
C LEU A 367 6.38 20.09 0.68
N PHE A 368 5.36 19.32 0.28
CA PHE A 368 4.17 19.88 -0.35
C PHE A 368 3.43 20.84 0.59
N ILE A 369 3.28 20.51 1.87
CA ILE A 369 2.66 21.40 2.87
C ILE A 369 3.50 22.66 3.07
N GLU A 370 4.82 22.53 3.24
CA GLU A 370 5.72 23.68 3.35
C GLU A 370 5.63 24.60 2.11
N ALA A 371 5.64 24.02 0.91
CA ALA A 371 5.51 24.76 -0.33
C ALA A 371 4.12 25.43 -0.46
N TYR A 372 3.06 24.79 0.00
CA TYR A 372 1.70 25.33 0.03
C TYR A 372 1.60 26.53 0.97
N GLU A 373 2.11 26.40 2.20
CA GLU A 373 2.11 27.46 3.22
C GLU A 373 2.90 28.69 2.78
N ASN A 374 4.09 28.47 2.20
CA ASN A 374 4.94 29.54 1.69
C ASN A 374 4.29 30.36 0.54
N ASN A 375 3.33 29.77 -0.18
CA ASN A 375 2.71 30.37 -1.36
C ASN A 375 1.23 30.75 -1.18
N LEU A 376 0.71 30.78 0.06
CA LEU A 376 -0.69 31.07 0.38
C LEU A 376 -1.24 32.35 -0.30
N THR A 377 -0.44 33.40 -0.37
CA THR A 377 -0.82 34.69 -0.99
C THR A 377 -1.03 34.56 -2.50
N ASN A 378 -0.18 33.79 -3.17
CA ASN A 378 -0.23 33.56 -4.62
C ASN A 378 -1.33 32.56 -5.00
N LEU A 379 -1.64 31.60 -4.13
CA LEU A 379 -2.67 30.58 -4.33
C LEU A 379 -4.10 31.16 -4.44
N ASN A 380 -4.32 32.41 -4.04
CA ASN A 380 -5.60 33.10 -4.27
C ASN A 380 -5.87 33.41 -5.74
N LYS A 381 -4.83 33.43 -6.59
CA LYS A 381 -4.95 33.62 -8.05
C LYS A 381 -5.22 32.32 -8.81
N LEU A 382 -5.18 31.19 -8.10
CA LEU A 382 -5.31 29.85 -8.70
C LEU A 382 -6.78 29.57 -9.09
N ASN A 383 -6.96 28.67 -10.05
CA ASN A 383 -8.29 28.16 -10.39
C ASN A 383 -8.96 27.54 -9.14
N PRO A 384 -10.19 27.94 -8.78
CA PRO A 384 -10.87 27.45 -7.57
C PRO A 384 -11.02 25.93 -7.54
N LYS A 385 -11.12 25.27 -8.69
CA LYS A 385 -11.19 23.80 -8.77
C LYS A 385 -9.85 23.14 -8.47
N LEU A 386 -8.75 23.70 -8.97
CA LEU A 386 -7.41 23.22 -8.64
C LEU A 386 -7.13 23.44 -7.15
N LYS A 387 -7.55 24.58 -6.59
CA LYS A 387 -7.48 24.86 -5.15
C LYS A 387 -8.28 23.83 -4.33
N LYS A 388 -9.47 23.45 -4.80
CA LYS A 388 -10.26 22.37 -4.18
C LYS A 388 -9.50 21.03 -4.18
N ILE A 389 -8.87 20.65 -5.30
CA ILE A 389 -8.07 19.43 -5.38
C ILE A 389 -6.88 19.47 -4.43
N LEU A 390 -6.17 20.60 -4.34
CA LEU A 390 -5.07 20.77 -3.39
C LEU A 390 -5.54 20.62 -1.95
N ASN A 391 -6.66 21.24 -1.58
CA ASN A 391 -7.20 21.11 -0.23
C ASN A 391 -7.60 19.66 0.09
N ILE A 392 -8.19 18.94 -0.88
CA ILE A 392 -8.48 17.51 -0.73
C ILE A 392 -7.21 16.70 -0.45
N LEU A 393 -6.11 16.99 -1.16
CA LEU A 393 -4.84 16.32 -0.94
C LEU A 393 -4.22 16.68 0.41
N ILE A 394 -4.34 17.94 0.87
CA ILE A 394 -3.89 18.37 2.20
C ILE A 394 -4.63 17.59 3.28
N ASP A 395 -5.96 17.51 3.18
CA ASP A 395 -6.83 16.90 4.19
C ASP A 395 -6.70 15.38 4.25
N LEU A 396 -6.52 14.71 3.09
CA LEU A 396 -6.63 13.25 2.99
C LEU A 396 -5.29 12.53 2.75
N ALA A 397 -4.28 13.17 2.17
CA ALA A 397 -3.00 12.52 1.87
C ALA A 397 -1.99 12.58 3.04
N GLY A 398 -2.28 13.36 4.08
CA GLY A 398 -1.38 13.59 5.20
C GLY A 398 -1.22 12.44 6.18
N ASP A 399 -0.50 12.68 7.27
CA ASP A 399 -0.33 11.71 8.34
C ASP A 399 -1.66 11.51 9.08
N SER A 400 -2.13 10.26 9.13
CA SER A 400 -3.41 9.91 9.72
C SER A 400 -3.30 8.55 10.40
N LYS A 401 -4.25 8.22 11.26
CA LYS A 401 -4.34 6.87 11.86
C LYS A 401 -4.61 5.75 10.83
N LYS A 402 -4.93 6.09 9.58
CA LYS A 402 -5.20 5.14 8.50
C LYS A 402 -3.92 4.73 7.79
N SER A 403 -3.88 3.50 7.31
CA SER A 403 -2.82 3.01 6.43
C SER A 403 -2.73 3.83 5.14
N VAL A 404 -1.57 3.80 4.47
CA VAL A 404 -1.34 4.51 3.19
C VAL A 404 -2.41 4.15 2.16
N LYS A 405 -2.80 2.87 2.11
CA LYS A 405 -3.87 2.36 1.25
C LYS A 405 -5.22 3.00 1.60
N GLY A 406 -5.56 3.08 2.89
CA GLY A 406 -6.78 3.75 3.35
C GLY A 406 -6.85 5.23 2.95
N ARG A 407 -5.71 5.94 3.03
CA ARG A 407 -5.60 7.34 2.58
C ARG A 407 -5.81 7.47 1.06
N LEU A 408 -5.20 6.58 0.28
CA LEU A 408 -5.41 6.54 -1.17
C LEU A 408 -6.87 6.30 -1.54
N GLU A 409 -7.56 5.39 -0.85
CA GLU A 409 -8.99 5.14 -1.08
C GLU A 409 -9.86 6.35 -0.74
N ASP A 410 -9.56 7.07 0.35
CA ASP A 410 -10.25 8.32 0.67
C ASP A 410 -10.07 9.35 -0.45
N VAL A 411 -8.84 9.53 -0.94
CA VAL A 411 -8.54 10.41 -2.07
C VAL A 411 -9.26 9.94 -3.35
N ARG A 412 -9.28 8.64 -3.63
CA ARG A 412 -9.97 8.06 -4.79
C ARG A 412 -11.47 8.33 -4.73
N ASN A 413 -12.10 8.15 -3.57
CA ASN A 413 -13.53 8.37 -3.37
C ASN A 413 -13.96 9.83 -3.59
N VAL A 414 -13.04 10.78 -3.53
CA VAL A 414 -13.32 12.19 -3.78
C VAL A 414 -12.87 12.65 -5.17
N LEU A 415 -11.74 12.13 -5.67
CA LEU A 415 -11.13 12.58 -6.93
C LEU A 415 -11.48 11.72 -8.15
N ASP A 416 -11.95 10.49 -8.01
CA ASP A 416 -12.30 9.59 -9.13
C ASP A 416 -13.81 9.34 -9.27
N THR A 417 -14.62 9.89 -8.37
CA THR A 417 -16.06 10.13 -8.57
C THR A 417 -16.28 11.28 -9.53
#